data_AF-A0A972DG39-F1
#
_entry.id   AF-A0A972DG39-F1
#
_cell.length_a   1.000
_cell.length_b   1.000
_cell.length_c   1.000
_cell.angle_alpha   90.00
_cell.angle_beta   90.00
_cell.angle_gamma   90.00
#
_symmetry.space_group_name_H-M   'P 1'
#
loop_
_entity.id
_entity.type
_entity.pdbx_description
1 polymer ?
#
loop_
_entity_poly.entity_id
_entity_poly.type
_entity_poly.pdbx_seq_one_letter_code
_entity_poly.pdbx_strand_id
1 'polypeptide(L)'
;MLYCIDCKVRITGNSDRCPLCDKHMPGAYQQNPEPKYPEYIPKVRSNRKVAKAMFISAILLIMLSAGINALTWSGSLWSVIFSAYVLYIWLMGLVTFKTRVHLGIKLVGHAISVSVLMLIMNVFISKTGTLNPVTWSVSYGMPIVFIAFIVAAVIIMIKKKQNRKDFLFYLLCLCVAGFVPFIIVLCFLTEPMLPGLIAAAISYLIIMGLAVFARKAIAEEFVKKFHV
;
A
#
# COMPACT_ATOMS: atom_id res chain seq x y z
N MET A 1 -30.55 -23.65 16.32
CA MET A 1 -31.06 -23.09 17.60
C MET A 1 -31.28 -24.26 18.54
N LEU A 2 -30.74 -24.22 19.75
CA LEU A 2 -30.82 -25.34 20.71
C LEU A 2 -31.94 -25.06 21.73
N TYR A 3 -32.69 -26.08 22.14
CA TYR A 3 -33.75 -25.96 23.15
C TYR A 3 -33.46 -26.92 24.31
N CYS A 4 -33.46 -26.38 25.54
CA CYS A 4 -33.28 -27.19 26.74
C CYS A 4 -34.64 -27.62 27.28
N ILE A 5 -34.88 -28.93 27.38
CA ILE A 5 -36.16 -29.48 27.87
C ILE A 5 -36.34 -29.23 29.37
N ASP A 6 -35.26 -29.32 30.16
CA ASP A 6 -35.29 -29.12 31.60
C ASP A 6 -35.59 -27.67 31.99
N CYS A 7 -34.89 -26.71 31.38
CA CYS A 7 -35.06 -25.29 31.68
C CYS A 7 -36.15 -24.62 30.85
N LYS A 8 -36.70 -25.30 29.84
CA LYS A 8 -37.69 -24.77 28.88
C LYS A 8 -37.28 -23.46 28.21
N VAL A 9 -35.97 -23.25 28.04
CA VAL A 9 -35.42 -22.06 27.37
C VAL A 9 -34.84 -22.38 26.00
N ARG A 10 -34.94 -21.42 25.09
CA ARG A 10 -34.26 -21.44 23.79
C ARG A 10 -32.88 -20.81 23.95
N ILE A 11 -31.83 -21.55 23.59
CA ILE A 11 -30.44 -21.10 23.67
C ILE A 11 -29.98 -20.71 22.28
N THR A 12 -29.57 -19.46 22.15
CA THR A 12 -28.99 -18.91 20.91
C THR A 12 -27.47 -19.02 20.94
N GLY A 13 -26.92 -20.10 20.37
CA GLY A 13 -25.48 -20.34 20.27
C GLY A 13 -25.19 -21.83 20.05
N ASN A 14 -23.91 -22.18 19.90
CA ASN A 14 -23.45 -23.56 19.91
C ASN A 14 -22.77 -23.84 21.25
N SER A 15 -23.57 -24.12 22.29
CA SER A 15 -23.06 -24.56 23.59
C SER A 15 -23.45 -26.02 23.83
N ASP A 16 -22.45 -26.85 24.08
CA ASP A 16 -22.63 -28.28 24.35
C ASP A 16 -23.31 -28.54 25.70
N ARG A 17 -23.50 -27.48 26.49
CA ARG A 17 -24.15 -27.49 27.80
C ARG A 17 -25.13 -26.34 27.93
N CYS A 18 -26.15 -26.53 28.75
CA CYS A 18 -27.08 -25.46 29.12
C CYS A 18 -26.44 -24.54 30.15
N PRO A 19 -26.38 -23.21 29.94
CA PRO A 19 -25.77 -22.28 30.90
C PRO A 19 -26.55 -22.15 32.22
N LEU A 20 -27.78 -22.67 32.29
CA LEU A 20 -28.62 -22.62 33.49
C LEU A 20 -28.54 -23.89 34.33
N CYS A 21 -28.54 -25.07 33.70
CA CYS A 21 -28.57 -26.36 34.40
C CYS A 21 -27.34 -27.25 34.17
N ASP A 22 -26.37 -26.78 33.36
CA ASP A 22 -25.12 -27.46 33.00
C ASP A 22 -25.26 -28.87 32.37
N LYS A 23 -26.47 -29.28 32.01
CA LYS A 23 -26.71 -30.57 31.34
C LYS A 23 -26.19 -30.53 29.90
N HIS A 24 -25.57 -31.65 29.51
CA HIS A 24 -25.05 -31.85 28.15
C HIS A 24 -26.19 -32.02 27.14
N MET A 25 -26.10 -31.35 25.99
CA MET A 25 -27.10 -31.38 24.93
C MET A 25 -26.56 -32.09 23.67
N PRO A 26 -27.13 -33.22 23.23
CA PRO A 26 -26.58 -34.06 22.15
C PRO A 26 -26.79 -33.52 20.70
N GLY A 27 -26.88 -32.20 20.51
CA GLY A 27 -27.24 -31.58 19.22
C GLY A 27 -26.25 -30.56 18.65
N ALA A 28 -25.04 -30.46 19.20
CA ALA A 28 -24.09 -29.38 18.90
C ALA A 28 -23.11 -29.66 17.74
N TYR A 29 -23.37 -30.67 16.91
CA TYR A 29 -22.57 -30.94 15.73
C TYR A 29 -23.24 -30.39 14.47
N GLN A 30 -22.48 -29.52 13.77
CA GLN A 30 -22.72 -28.95 12.45
C GLN A 30 -23.56 -27.68 12.40
N GLN A 31 -22.96 -26.58 12.83
CA GLN A 31 -23.01 -25.32 12.08
C GLN A 31 -21.76 -24.51 12.46
N ASN A 32 -20.82 -24.35 11.51
CA ASN A 32 -19.73 -23.39 11.63
C ASN A 32 -20.35 -22.01 11.91
N PRO A 33 -20.28 -21.45 13.13
CA PRO A 33 -20.91 -20.17 13.38
C PRO A 33 -20.01 -19.11 12.77
N GLU A 34 -20.57 -18.29 11.88
CA GLU A 34 -20.02 -16.95 11.66
C GLU A 34 -19.85 -16.28 13.04
N PRO A 35 -18.67 -15.74 13.38
CA PRO A 35 -18.46 -15.12 14.68
C PRO A 35 -19.43 -13.96 14.87
N LYS A 36 -20.29 -14.06 15.89
CA LYS A 36 -21.33 -13.07 16.24
C LYS A 36 -20.76 -11.71 16.68
N TYR A 37 -19.46 -11.66 16.92
CA TYR A 37 -18.73 -10.45 17.29
C TYR A 37 -17.57 -10.24 16.32
N PRO A 38 -17.31 -8.99 15.90
CA PRO A 38 -16.13 -8.68 15.11
C PRO A 38 -14.89 -9.09 15.91
N GLU A 39 -13.93 -9.71 15.22
CA GLU A 39 -12.64 -10.12 15.78
C GLU A 39 -12.01 -8.94 16.56
N TYR A 40 -11.62 -9.18 17.82
CA TYR A 40 -11.00 -8.15 18.64
C TYR A 40 -9.66 -7.75 18.03
N ILE A 41 -9.61 -6.60 17.37
CA ILE A 41 -8.38 -6.07 16.79
C ILE A 41 -7.63 -5.29 17.87
N PRO A 42 -6.51 -5.80 18.42
CA PRO A 42 -5.80 -5.16 19.53
C PRO A 42 -5.49 -3.70 19.22
N LYS A 43 -5.77 -2.81 20.17
CA LYS A 43 -5.42 -1.38 20.06
C LYS A 43 -3.91 -1.26 20.05
N VAL A 44 -3.34 -1.07 18.86
CA VAL A 44 -1.90 -0.80 18.74
C VAL A 44 -1.65 0.58 19.32
N ARG A 45 -0.92 0.60 20.44
CA ARG A 45 -0.55 1.83 21.14
C ARG A 45 0.36 2.63 20.21
N SER A 46 -0.21 3.63 19.52
CA SER A 46 0.58 4.57 18.75
C SER A 46 1.57 5.24 19.69
N ASN A 47 2.86 4.96 19.50
CA ASN A 47 3.90 5.48 20.36
C ASN A 47 4.16 6.94 19.98
N ARG A 48 3.25 7.83 20.39
CA ARG A 48 3.24 9.27 20.02
C ARG A 48 4.59 9.94 20.31
N LYS A 49 5.34 9.44 21.30
CA LYS A 49 6.71 9.85 21.60
C LYS A 49 7.68 9.57 20.44
N VAL A 50 7.62 8.36 19.85
CA VAL A 50 8.44 7.97 18.70
C VAL A 50 8.07 8.80 17.46
N ALA A 51 6.79 9.00 17.18
CA ALA A 51 6.35 9.83 16.06
C ALA A 51 6.83 11.29 16.20
N LYS A 52 6.74 11.86 17.41
CA LYS A 52 7.28 13.20 17.71
C LYS A 52 8.81 13.24 17.57
N ALA A 53 9.53 12.24 18.09
CA ALA A 53 10.98 12.16 17.96
C ALA A 53 11.42 12.09 16.49
N MET A 54 10.77 11.26 15.68
CA MET A 54 11.03 11.16 14.24
C MET A 54 10.78 12.49 13.50
N PHE A 55 9.74 13.22 13.88
CA PHE A 55 9.46 14.53 13.29
C PHE A 55 10.54 15.57 13.64
N ILE A 56 10.91 15.65 14.92
CA ILE A 56 11.97 16.56 15.38
C ILE A 56 13.30 16.20 14.71
N SER A 57 13.66 14.91 14.64
CA SER A 57 14.88 14.47 13.97
C SER A 57 14.87 14.80 12.48
N ALA A 58 13.73 14.65 11.80
CA ALA A 58 13.61 14.99 10.38
C ALA A 58 13.88 16.48 10.14
N ILE A 59 13.27 17.36 10.95
CA ILE A 59 13.50 18.81 10.86
C ILE A 59 14.97 19.15 11.10
N LEU A 60 15.57 18.59 12.16
CA LEU A 60 16.98 18.84 12.49
C LEU A 60 17.91 18.42 11.36
N LEU A 61 17.69 17.25 10.76
CA LEU A 61 18.51 16.76 9.63
C LEU A 61 18.35 17.64 8.39
N ILE A 62 17.14 18.09 8.07
CA ILE A 62 16.88 19.01 6.95
C ILE A 62 17.60 20.33 7.19
N MET A 63 17.40 20.95 8.36
CA MET A 63 18.04 22.23 8.72
C MET A 63 19.56 22.12 8.70
N LEU A 64 20.13 21.04 9.24
CA LEU A 64 21.57 20.79 9.23
C LEU A 64 22.09 20.64 7.80
N SER A 65 21.42 19.85 6.96
CA SER A 65 21.84 19.66 5.57
C SER A 65 21.77 20.95 4.76
N ALA A 66 20.73 21.77 4.96
CA ALA A 66 20.59 23.07 4.34
C ALA A 66 21.68 24.04 4.79
N GLY A 67 22.00 24.05 6.10
CA GLY A 67 23.09 24.85 6.67
C GLY A 67 24.45 24.46 6.08
N ILE A 68 24.75 23.15 6.01
CA ILE A 68 26.00 22.65 5.39
C ILE A 68 26.08 23.08 3.93
N ASN A 69 25.01 22.90 3.14
CA ASN A 69 25.01 23.27 1.73
C ASN A 69 25.16 24.79 1.52
N ALA A 70 24.64 25.61 2.42
CA ALA A 70 24.84 27.06 2.40
C ALA A 70 26.30 27.43 2.73
N LEU A 71 26.94 26.74 3.68
CA LEU A 71 28.34 26.97 4.05
C LEU A 71 29.32 26.46 2.99
N THR A 72 29.03 25.32 2.35
CA THR A 72 29.88 24.70 1.32
C THR A 72 29.35 24.99 -0.09
N TRP A 73 28.83 26.20 -0.31
CA TRP A 73 28.14 26.54 -1.55
C TRP A 73 29.05 26.37 -2.76
N SER A 74 28.66 25.46 -3.65
CA SER A 74 29.38 25.11 -4.88
C SER A 74 28.49 25.20 -6.13
N GLY A 75 27.33 25.85 -6.01
CA GLY A 75 26.32 25.93 -7.07
C GLY A 75 25.45 24.68 -7.23
N SER A 76 25.61 23.67 -6.37
CA SER A 76 24.78 22.47 -6.31
C SER A 76 23.80 22.51 -5.14
N LEU A 77 22.57 22.06 -5.35
CA LEU A 77 21.50 22.00 -4.34
C LEU A 77 21.35 20.59 -3.76
N TRP A 78 22.45 19.96 -3.35
CA TRP A 78 22.44 18.59 -2.84
C TRP A 78 21.66 18.43 -1.53
N SER A 79 21.54 19.48 -0.72
CA SER A 79 20.68 19.48 0.47
C SER A 79 19.21 19.23 0.15
N VAL A 80 18.71 19.66 -1.02
CA VAL A 80 17.32 19.46 -1.41
C VAL A 80 17.04 17.99 -1.67
N ILE A 81 17.97 17.33 -2.37
CA ILE A 81 17.97 15.88 -2.57
C ILE A 81 17.91 15.17 -1.22
N PHE A 82 18.86 15.46 -0.32
CA PHE A 82 18.92 14.82 0.99
C PHE A 82 17.62 15.05 1.79
N SER A 83 17.11 16.27 1.78
CA SER A 83 15.85 16.64 2.45
C SER A 83 14.67 15.84 1.92
N ALA A 84 14.60 15.57 0.60
CA ALA A 84 13.56 14.74 0.01
C ALA A 84 13.60 13.28 0.53
N TYR A 85 14.79 12.69 0.69
CA TYR A 85 14.93 11.36 1.30
C TYR A 85 14.50 11.35 2.77
N VAL A 86 14.89 12.37 3.54
CA VAL A 86 14.48 12.50 4.95
C VAL A 86 12.96 12.60 5.06
N LEU A 87 12.32 13.43 4.23
CA LEU A 87 10.85 13.56 4.18
C LEU A 87 10.19 12.25 3.76
N TYR A 88 10.73 11.54 2.77
CA TYR A 88 10.24 10.23 2.35
C TYR A 88 10.27 9.23 3.51
N ILE A 89 11.41 9.08 4.19
CA ILE A 89 11.58 8.17 5.32
C ILE A 89 10.64 8.53 6.46
N TRP A 90 10.47 9.82 6.75
CA TRP A 90 9.58 10.28 7.80
C TRP A 90 8.10 9.97 7.48
N LEU A 91 7.61 10.38 6.31
CA LEU A 91 6.23 10.17 5.89
C LEU A 91 5.91 8.68 5.75
N MET A 92 6.73 7.94 5.01
CA MET A 92 6.50 6.51 4.79
C MET A 92 6.78 5.67 6.02
N GLY A 93 7.74 6.05 6.86
CA GLY A 93 7.95 5.42 8.16
C GLY A 93 6.68 5.48 9.02
N LEU A 94 6.06 6.66 9.13
CA LEU A 94 4.81 6.82 9.88
C LEU A 94 3.68 5.94 9.33
N VAL A 95 3.54 5.86 8.01
CA VAL A 95 2.52 5.03 7.35
C VAL A 95 2.80 3.54 7.53
N THR A 96 4.06 3.12 7.39
CA THR A 96 4.49 1.72 7.50
C THR A 96 4.34 1.18 8.91
N PHE A 97 4.77 1.95 9.92
CA PHE A 97 4.63 1.56 11.33
C PHE A 97 3.18 1.60 11.83
N LYS A 98 2.28 2.30 11.13
CA LYS A 98 0.86 2.27 11.45
C LYS A 98 0.26 0.92 11.04
N THR A 99 0.08 0.04 12.01
CA THR A 99 -0.49 -1.30 11.87
C THR A 99 -1.93 -1.31 11.35
N ARG A 100 -2.70 -0.25 11.61
CA ARG A 100 -4.10 -0.11 11.18
C ARG A 100 -4.27 0.20 9.69
N VAL A 101 -3.18 0.48 8.98
CA VAL A 101 -3.22 0.81 7.55
C VAL A 101 -3.09 -0.48 6.75
N HIS A 102 -3.99 -0.69 5.79
CA HIS A 102 -3.97 -1.88 4.92
C HIS A 102 -2.63 -2.01 4.18
N LEU A 103 -2.14 -3.23 4.01
CA LEU A 103 -0.86 -3.45 3.33
C LEU A 103 -0.87 -2.95 1.88
N GLY A 104 -2.01 -3.08 1.18
CA GLY A 104 -2.15 -2.61 -0.20
C GLY A 104 -1.95 -1.09 -0.36
N ILE A 105 -2.54 -0.28 0.53
CA ILE A 105 -2.34 1.18 0.46
C ILE A 105 -0.90 1.57 0.80
N LYS A 106 -0.21 0.80 1.66
CA LYS A 106 1.23 1.02 1.93
C LYS A 106 2.05 0.80 0.66
N LEU A 107 1.80 -0.28 -0.08
CA LEU A 107 2.53 -0.59 -1.31
C LEU A 107 2.30 0.47 -2.39
N VAL A 108 1.04 0.85 -2.62
CA VAL A 108 0.70 1.92 -3.57
C VAL A 108 1.37 3.23 -3.17
N GLY A 109 1.33 3.59 -1.88
CA GLY A 109 2.02 4.75 -1.36
C GLY A 109 3.53 4.71 -1.63
N HIS A 110 4.21 3.60 -1.33
CA HIS A 110 5.65 3.48 -1.57
C HIS A 110 5.99 3.55 -3.06
N ALA A 111 5.23 2.90 -3.93
CA ALA A 111 5.44 2.96 -5.37
C ALA A 111 5.40 4.42 -5.87
N ILE A 112 4.34 5.15 -5.52
CA ILE A 112 4.17 6.55 -5.93
C ILE A 112 5.28 7.42 -5.34
N SER A 113 5.57 7.30 -4.04
CA SER A 113 6.54 8.19 -3.39
C SER A 113 7.98 7.91 -3.81
N VAL A 114 8.36 6.65 -4.09
CA VAL A 114 9.68 6.35 -4.67
C VAL A 114 9.78 6.93 -6.08
N SER A 115 8.73 6.82 -6.90
CA SER A 115 8.70 7.44 -8.23
C SER A 115 8.84 8.97 -8.16
N VAL A 116 8.15 9.63 -7.23
CA VAL A 116 8.29 11.09 -7.01
C VAL A 116 9.71 11.45 -6.56
N LEU A 117 10.30 10.66 -5.66
CA LEU A 117 11.68 10.88 -5.20
C LEU A 117 12.69 10.77 -6.35
N MET A 118 12.49 9.81 -7.27
CA MET A 118 13.31 9.69 -8.48
C MET A 118 13.18 10.91 -9.40
N LEU A 119 11.98 11.49 -9.55
CA LEU A 119 11.80 12.73 -10.31
C LEU A 119 12.54 13.91 -9.68
N ILE A 120 12.42 14.07 -8.36
CA ILE A 120 13.13 15.13 -7.63
C ILE A 120 14.63 14.98 -7.85
N MET A 121 15.17 13.77 -7.66
CA MET A 121 16.58 13.48 -7.91
C MET A 121 17.00 13.88 -9.33
N ASN A 122 16.20 13.46 -10.30
CA ASN A 122 16.46 13.73 -11.69
C ASN A 122 16.46 15.23 -12.03
N VAL A 123 15.55 16.03 -11.47
CA VAL A 123 15.52 17.49 -11.66
C VAL A 123 16.74 18.18 -11.06
N PHE A 124 17.20 17.77 -9.88
CA PHE A 124 18.32 18.43 -9.19
C PHE A 124 19.70 17.93 -9.62
N ILE A 125 19.81 16.72 -10.17
CA ILE A 125 21.06 16.15 -10.70
C ILE A 125 21.29 16.58 -12.15
N SER A 126 20.24 16.67 -12.97
CA SER A 126 20.34 17.12 -14.36
C SER A 126 20.74 18.59 -14.39
N LYS A 127 22.00 18.89 -14.73
CA LYS A 127 22.48 20.27 -14.93
C LYS A 127 21.66 20.92 -16.05
N THR A 128 21.18 22.14 -15.80
CA THR A 128 20.50 23.03 -16.74
C THR A 128 21.26 23.12 -18.07
N GLY A 129 20.63 22.64 -19.16
CA GLY A 129 21.18 22.83 -20.51
C GLY A 129 20.61 21.90 -21.58
N THR A 130 20.13 20.71 -21.23
CA THR A 130 19.59 19.76 -22.22
C THR A 130 18.08 19.64 -22.06
N LEU A 131 17.35 19.84 -23.16
CA LEU A 131 15.88 19.79 -23.26
C LEU A 131 15.24 18.46 -22.84
N ASN A 132 16.03 17.42 -22.56
CA ASN A 132 15.54 16.14 -22.02
C ASN A 132 16.04 15.90 -20.58
N PRO A 133 15.48 16.59 -19.57
CA PRO A 133 15.93 16.45 -18.20
C PRO A 133 15.54 15.10 -17.55
N VAL A 134 14.75 14.22 -18.19
CA VAL A 134 14.03 13.10 -17.51
C VAL A 134 14.35 11.67 -17.99
N THR A 135 15.52 11.44 -18.58
CA THR A 135 15.82 10.15 -19.22
C THR A 135 15.97 8.99 -18.24
N TRP A 136 16.83 9.07 -17.21
CA TRP A 136 17.10 7.86 -16.40
C TRP A 136 15.93 7.46 -15.50
N SER A 137 15.32 8.45 -14.84
CA SER A 137 14.30 8.19 -13.80
C SER A 137 13.01 7.65 -14.41
N VAL A 138 12.58 8.18 -15.55
CA VAL A 138 11.33 7.77 -16.19
C VAL A 138 11.56 6.62 -17.16
N SER A 139 12.66 6.60 -17.94
CA SER A 139 12.90 5.50 -18.89
C SER A 139 13.31 4.20 -18.20
N TYR A 140 13.95 4.24 -17.02
CA TYR A 140 14.40 3.03 -16.31
C TYR A 140 13.89 2.93 -14.88
N GLY A 141 14.08 3.98 -14.07
CA GLY A 141 13.80 3.94 -12.64
C GLY A 141 12.35 3.60 -12.30
N MET A 142 11.41 4.39 -12.80
CA MET A 142 9.99 4.21 -12.53
C MET A 142 9.42 2.88 -13.05
N PRO A 143 9.68 2.46 -14.32
CA PRO A 143 9.20 1.18 -14.81
C PRO A 143 9.62 0.02 -13.91
N ILE A 144 10.89 -0.02 -13.49
CA ILE A 144 11.41 -1.06 -12.60
C ILE A 144 10.71 -1.01 -11.23
N VAL A 145 10.54 0.19 -10.67
CA VAL A 145 9.85 0.38 -9.38
C VAL A 145 8.41 -0.12 -9.45
N PHE A 146 7.65 0.28 -10.46
CA PHE A 146 6.27 -0.17 -10.62
C PHE A 146 6.17 -1.67 -10.83
N ILE A 147 7.01 -2.27 -11.69
CA ILE A 147 7.05 -3.73 -11.87
C ILE A 147 7.33 -4.43 -10.54
N ALA A 148 8.32 -3.97 -9.77
CA ALA A 148 8.68 -4.56 -8.49
C ALA A 148 7.52 -4.52 -7.48
N PHE A 149 6.84 -3.37 -7.35
CA PHE A 149 5.68 -3.25 -6.46
C PHE A 149 4.48 -4.06 -6.95
N ILE A 150 4.23 -4.15 -8.27
CA ILE A 150 3.17 -4.98 -8.85
C ILE A 150 3.42 -6.46 -8.54
N VAL A 151 4.64 -6.94 -8.78
CA VAL A 151 5.02 -8.32 -8.47
C VAL A 151 4.90 -8.60 -6.98
N ALA A 152 5.40 -7.71 -6.12
CA ALA A 152 5.25 -7.84 -4.67
C ALA A 152 3.78 -7.91 -4.25
N ALA A 153 2.94 -7.06 -4.85
CA ALA A 153 1.50 -7.05 -4.61
C ALA A 153 0.86 -8.40 -5.00
N VAL A 154 1.16 -8.93 -6.19
CA VAL A 154 0.67 -10.25 -6.62
C VAL A 154 1.13 -11.37 -5.67
N ILE A 155 2.40 -11.39 -5.28
CA ILE A 155 2.94 -12.39 -4.34
C ILE A 155 2.19 -12.35 -3.00
N ILE A 156 1.98 -11.15 -2.45
CA ILE A 156 1.26 -10.96 -1.19
C ILE A 156 -0.19 -11.45 -1.32
N MET A 157 -0.85 -11.15 -2.43
CA MET A 157 -2.22 -11.59 -2.71
C MET A 157 -2.34 -13.13 -2.80
N ILE A 158 -1.35 -13.79 -3.41
CA ILE A 158 -1.29 -15.25 -3.52
C ILE A 158 -1.10 -15.87 -2.14
N LYS A 159 -0.12 -15.39 -1.37
CA LYS A 159 0.25 -15.92 -0.05
C LYS A 159 -0.82 -15.67 1.02
N LYS A 160 -1.46 -14.49 1.02
CA LYS A 160 -2.42 -14.08 2.06
C LYS A 160 -3.87 -14.22 1.59
N LYS A 161 -4.41 -15.46 1.65
CA LYS A 161 -5.75 -15.82 1.15
C LYS A 161 -6.91 -15.04 1.80
N GLN A 162 -6.77 -14.65 3.08
CA GLN A 162 -7.86 -14.10 3.89
C GLN A 162 -8.35 -12.70 3.45
N ASN A 163 -7.53 -11.90 2.75
CA ASN A 163 -7.86 -10.52 2.38
C ASN A 163 -7.74 -10.25 0.86
N ARG A 164 -7.96 -11.27 0.01
CA ARG A 164 -7.79 -11.13 -1.44
C ARG A 164 -8.63 -10.01 -2.03
N LYS A 165 -9.90 -9.87 -1.61
CA LYS A 165 -10.83 -8.84 -2.12
C LYS A 165 -10.30 -7.42 -1.93
N ASP A 166 -9.92 -7.06 -0.71
CA ASP A 166 -9.37 -5.73 -0.39
C ASP A 166 -8.12 -5.38 -1.22
N PHE A 167 -7.34 -6.41 -1.57
CA PHE A 167 -6.06 -6.26 -2.26
C PHE A 167 -6.21 -6.11 -3.77
N LEU A 168 -7.28 -6.64 -4.37
CA LEU A 168 -7.59 -6.48 -5.80
C LEU A 168 -7.69 -5.01 -6.19
N PHE A 169 -8.36 -4.19 -5.37
CA PHE A 169 -8.49 -2.76 -5.62
C PHE A 169 -7.13 -2.06 -5.65
N TYR A 170 -6.25 -2.34 -4.68
CA TYR A 170 -4.92 -1.73 -4.63
C TYR A 170 -4.02 -2.22 -5.76
N LEU A 171 -4.13 -3.50 -6.14
CA LEU A 171 -3.42 -4.05 -7.30
C LEU A 171 -3.87 -3.37 -8.59
N LEU A 172 -5.18 -3.12 -8.76
CA LEU A 172 -5.72 -2.35 -9.88
C LEU A 172 -5.15 -0.94 -9.91
N CYS A 173 -5.18 -0.19 -8.79
CA CYS A 173 -4.59 1.14 -8.70
C CYS A 173 -3.11 1.14 -9.09
N LEU A 174 -2.36 0.11 -8.66
CA LEU A 174 -0.94 -0.01 -8.94
C LEU A 174 -0.67 -0.32 -10.42
N CYS A 175 -1.49 -1.16 -11.05
CA CYS A 175 -1.40 -1.42 -12.48
C CYS A 175 -1.75 -0.17 -13.30
N VAL A 176 -2.79 0.58 -12.92
CA VAL A 176 -3.13 1.85 -13.55
C VAL A 176 -1.97 2.85 -13.44
N ALA A 177 -1.36 2.95 -12.24
CA ALA A 177 -0.17 3.78 -12.03
C ALA A 177 1.05 3.25 -12.82
N GLY A 178 1.14 1.94 -13.08
CA GLY A 178 2.19 1.31 -13.88
C GLY A 178 2.22 1.73 -15.35
N PHE A 179 1.14 2.33 -15.89
CA PHE A 179 1.16 2.96 -17.22
C PHE A 179 1.80 4.34 -17.24
N VAL A 180 1.90 5.01 -16.08
CA VAL A 180 2.39 6.39 -15.98
C VAL A 180 3.79 6.56 -16.59
N PRO A 181 4.79 5.70 -16.31
CA PRO A 181 6.11 5.85 -16.90
C PRO A 181 6.08 5.77 -18.43
N PHE A 182 5.30 4.85 -18.99
CA PHE A 182 5.17 4.70 -20.43
C PHE A 182 4.50 5.91 -21.09
N ILE A 183 3.45 6.46 -20.46
CA ILE A 183 2.78 7.66 -20.95
C ILE A 183 3.74 8.86 -20.93
N ILE A 184 4.52 9.04 -19.86
CA ILE A 184 5.50 10.12 -19.78
C ILE A 184 6.56 9.95 -20.87
N VAL A 185 7.08 8.74 -21.07
CA VAL A 185 8.05 8.46 -22.14
C VAL A 185 7.50 8.81 -23.52
N LEU A 186 6.25 8.46 -23.80
CA LEU A 186 5.58 8.81 -25.06
C LEU A 186 5.41 10.32 -25.23
N CYS A 187 4.98 11.02 -24.19
CA CYS A 187 4.76 12.46 -24.25
C CYS A 187 6.04 13.26 -24.45
N PHE A 188 7.14 12.83 -23.83
CA PHE A 188 8.43 13.53 -23.88
C PHE A 188 9.43 12.92 -24.87
N LEU A 189 9.02 11.92 -25.67
CA LEU A 189 9.86 11.23 -26.67
C LEU A 189 11.21 10.79 -26.08
N THR A 190 11.20 10.30 -24.84
CA THR A 190 12.43 9.94 -24.12
C THR A 190 12.84 8.50 -24.42
N GLU A 191 14.07 8.29 -24.85
CA GLU A 191 14.60 6.94 -25.08
C GLU A 191 15.38 6.41 -23.85
N PRO A 192 15.39 5.07 -23.61
CA PRO A 192 14.65 4.04 -24.35
C PRO A 192 13.19 3.87 -23.89
N MET A 193 12.30 3.61 -24.84
CA MET A 193 10.89 3.31 -24.55
C MET A 193 10.63 1.90 -23.99
N LEU A 194 11.58 0.99 -24.19
CA LEU A 194 11.40 -0.45 -23.93
C LEU A 194 11.01 -0.78 -22.48
N PRO A 195 11.65 -0.23 -21.43
CA PRO A 195 11.28 -0.60 -20.05
C PRO A 195 9.89 -0.10 -19.68
N GLY A 196 9.50 1.09 -20.14
CA GLY A 196 8.15 1.63 -19.98
C GLY A 196 7.11 0.73 -20.65
N LEU A 197 7.38 0.28 -21.88
CA LEU A 197 6.50 -0.64 -22.61
C LEU A 197 6.32 -1.96 -21.86
N ILE A 198 7.40 -2.54 -21.31
CA ILE A 198 7.33 -3.77 -20.51
C ILE A 198 6.46 -3.56 -19.26
N ALA A 199 6.64 -2.46 -18.54
CA ALA A 199 5.83 -2.15 -17.36
C ALA A 199 4.34 -1.98 -17.70
N ALA A 200 4.03 -1.30 -18.81
CA ALA A 200 2.67 -1.15 -19.32
C ALA A 200 2.07 -2.49 -19.76
N ALA A 201 2.83 -3.34 -20.46
CA ALA A 201 2.39 -4.66 -20.91
C ALA A 201 2.05 -5.58 -19.71
N ILE A 202 2.92 -5.63 -18.69
CA ILE A 202 2.67 -6.40 -17.47
C ILE A 202 1.41 -5.89 -16.77
N SER A 203 1.27 -4.57 -16.64
CA SER A 203 0.11 -3.93 -16.01
C SER A 203 -1.18 -4.27 -16.77
N TYR A 204 -1.14 -4.23 -18.10
CA TYR A 204 -2.27 -4.58 -18.96
C TYR A 204 -2.70 -6.04 -18.80
N LEU A 205 -1.74 -6.98 -18.82
CA LEU A 205 -2.02 -8.42 -18.62
C LEU A 205 -2.68 -8.69 -17.27
N ILE A 206 -2.21 -8.03 -16.21
CA ILE A 206 -2.79 -8.18 -14.88
C ILE A 206 -4.20 -7.58 -14.82
N ILE A 207 -4.41 -6.39 -15.39
CA ILE A 207 -5.77 -5.78 -15.46
C ILE A 207 -6.73 -6.69 -16.21
N MET A 208 -6.30 -7.28 -17.34
CA MET A 208 -7.13 -8.22 -18.09
C MET A 208 -7.48 -9.45 -17.24
N GLY A 209 -6.49 -10.05 -16.57
CA GLY A 209 -6.74 -11.15 -15.64
C GLY A 209 -7.71 -10.77 -14.53
N LEU A 210 -7.56 -9.58 -13.94
CA LEU A 210 -8.46 -9.05 -12.93
C LEU A 210 -9.89 -8.83 -13.47
N ALA A 211 -10.02 -8.32 -14.70
CA ALA A 211 -11.31 -8.10 -15.34
C ALA A 211 -12.05 -9.41 -15.64
N VAL A 212 -11.34 -10.48 -15.99
CA VAL A 212 -11.95 -11.80 -16.24
C VAL A 212 -12.31 -12.51 -14.94
N PHE A 213 -11.38 -12.58 -13.97
CA PHE A 213 -11.56 -13.41 -12.77
C PHE A 213 -12.20 -12.69 -11.58
N ALA A 214 -12.13 -11.36 -11.53
CA ALA A 214 -12.43 -10.61 -10.32
C ALA A 214 -13.37 -9.39 -10.52
N ARG A 215 -14.05 -9.27 -11.67
CA ARG A 215 -14.94 -8.15 -12.01
C ARG A 215 -15.95 -7.80 -10.90
N LYS A 216 -16.69 -8.80 -10.40
CA LYS A 216 -17.70 -8.60 -9.35
C LYS A 216 -17.09 -8.11 -8.04
N ALA A 217 -15.97 -8.71 -7.64
CA ALA A 217 -15.26 -8.34 -6.41
C ALA A 217 -14.66 -6.92 -6.47
N ILE A 218 -14.17 -6.50 -7.64
CA ILE A 218 -13.67 -5.13 -7.83
C ILE A 218 -14.81 -4.11 -7.78
N ALA A 219 -15.96 -4.41 -8.38
CA ALA A 219 -17.14 -3.54 -8.33
C ALA A 219 -17.67 -3.37 -6.90
N GLU A 220 -17.77 -4.47 -6.14
CA GLU A 220 -18.15 -4.45 -4.72
C GLU A 220 -17.21 -3.57 -3.88
N GLU A 221 -15.89 -3.70 -4.06
CA GLU A 221 -14.89 -2.90 -3.33
C GLU A 221 -14.87 -1.44 -3.77
N PHE A 222 -15.17 -1.14 -5.04
CA PHE A 222 -15.26 0.23 -5.53
C PHE A 222 -16.42 0.97 -4.86
N VAL A 223 -17.62 0.37 -4.86
CA VAL A 223 -18.82 0.90 -4.17
C VAL A 223 -18.54 1.12 -2.68
N LYS A 224 -17.92 0.13 -2.03
CA LYS A 224 -17.60 0.19 -0.59
C LYS A 224 -16.64 1.33 -0.23
N LYS A 225 -15.66 1.66 -1.08
CA LYS A 225 -14.65 2.68 -0.79
C LYS A 225 -15.04 4.08 -1.24
N PHE A 226 -15.80 4.18 -2.32
CA PHE A 226 -16.23 5.48 -2.87
C PHE A 226 -17.64 5.89 -2.45
N HIS A 227 -18.38 5.04 -1.73
CA HIS A 227 -19.76 5.31 -1.27
C HIS A 227 -20.68 5.82 -2.38
N VAL A 228 -20.53 5.25 -3.59
CA VAL A 228 -21.36 5.55 -4.78
C VAL A 228 -22.42 4.47 -4.94
#